data_AF-A0A2V1AGZ2-F1
#
_entry.id   AF-A0A2V1AGZ2-F1
#
_cell.length_a   1.000
_cell.length_b   1.000
_cell.length_c   1.000
_cell.angle_alpha   90.00
_cell.angle_beta   90.00
_cell.angle_gamma   90.00
#
_symmetry.space_group_name_H-M   'P 1'
#
loop_
_entity.id
_entity.type
_entity.pdbx_description
1 polymer ?
#
loop_
_entity_poly.entity_id
_entity_poly.type
_entity_poly.pdbx_seq_one_letter_code
_entity_poly.pdbx_strand_id
1 'polypeptide(L)'
;MDTSYNSVTDYGSYKANIFTHRLPESTAQQSPPLVALHHRLRLPESYSLSTLSQALNCENSTGLANNYGLSILGRNLLAYYVSESLLMNYPRLPLPVHNEATNAYMGPYSLAEIGRSWTKLEKHISNEPEFIKYGKLRFLTEEEKDMPQEEGIQELSSNGLGMFDEKTQTFLTKEEEAYVSAVAAIIGGMYTHAGEEAAKKFIQAHILSRKIPLSEMFQFSRPTRELTRVCDKLALEDPLEIRLISETGRLSTHAMFVAGAFSGGHKLGEGVGGSLNEAKTRAVVNALLAYYMYSPVNEQGEEIKRPSEDNYKFEGIVGSGDVAI
;
A
#
# COMPACT_ATOMS: atom_id res chain seq x y z
N MET A 1 10.54 0.80 30.93
CA MET A 1 9.91 -0.53 30.96
C MET A 1 10.22 -1.16 32.31
N ASP A 2 9.22 -1.47 33.13
CA ASP A 2 9.43 -2.12 34.43
C ASP A 2 9.76 -3.59 34.24
N THR A 3 11.06 -3.86 34.10
CA THR A 3 11.61 -5.20 33.99
C THR A 3 12.42 -5.47 35.24
N SER A 4 12.01 -6.47 36.03
CA SER A 4 12.84 -6.94 37.14
C SER A 4 13.83 -7.98 36.61
N TYR A 5 15.08 -7.81 36.98
CA TYR A 5 16.12 -8.80 36.79
C TYR A 5 16.95 -8.86 38.09
N ASN A 6 17.47 -10.03 38.42
CA ASN A 6 18.29 -10.20 39.62
C ASN A 6 19.71 -9.65 39.41
N SER A 7 20.25 -9.73 38.20
CA SER A 7 21.51 -9.11 37.80
C SER A 7 21.56 -8.84 36.29
N VAL A 8 22.34 -7.85 35.85
CA VAL A 8 22.42 -7.42 34.43
C VAL A 8 22.93 -8.53 33.49
N THR A 9 23.73 -9.46 34.02
CA THR A 9 24.29 -10.59 33.26
C THR A 9 23.42 -11.85 33.31
N ASP A 10 22.46 -11.92 34.22
CA ASP A 10 21.55 -13.05 34.37
C ASP A 10 20.27 -12.83 33.55
N TYR A 11 20.40 -13.04 32.23
CA TYR A 11 19.30 -12.98 31.28
C TYR A 11 18.14 -13.94 31.64
N GLY A 12 18.41 -15.04 32.36
CA GLY A 12 17.38 -15.99 32.79
C GLY A 12 16.46 -15.45 33.88
N SER A 13 16.92 -14.46 34.65
CA SER A 13 16.14 -13.79 35.69
C SER A 13 15.25 -12.65 35.16
N TYR A 14 15.35 -12.34 33.87
CA TYR A 14 14.61 -11.24 33.27
C TYR A 14 13.12 -11.54 33.25
N LYS A 15 12.34 -10.74 33.99
CA LYS A 15 10.88 -10.79 34.00
C LYS A 15 10.32 -9.43 33.62
N ALA A 16 9.48 -9.43 32.59
CA ALA A 16 8.61 -8.29 32.32
C ALA A 16 7.49 -8.29 33.36
N ASN A 17 7.42 -7.26 34.20
CA ASN A 17 6.42 -7.17 35.28
C ASN A 17 5.09 -6.57 34.82
N ILE A 18 4.97 -6.23 33.53
CA ILE A 18 3.75 -5.65 32.97
C ILE A 18 2.76 -6.80 32.71
N PHE A 19 1.83 -6.99 33.65
CA PHE A 19 0.68 -7.86 33.44
C PHE A 19 -0.22 -7.21 32.38
N THR A 20 -0.05 -7.59 31.13
CA THR A 20 -0.90 -7.11 30.03
C THR A 20 -2.21 -7.89 30.04
N HIS A 21 -3.32 -7.18 30.23
CA HIS A 21 -4.65 -7.78 30.19
C HIS A 21 -5.41 -7.32 28.95
N ARG A 22 -6.20 -8.21 28.34
CA ARG A 22 -7.10 -7.85 27.23
C ARG A 22 -8.33 -7.16 27.80
N LEU A 23 -8.75 -6.05 27.21
CA LEU A 23 -9.96 -5.36 27.65
C LEU A 23 -11.16 -6.34 27.72
N PRO A 24 -11.91 -6.42 28.83
CA PRO A 24 -13.13 -7.22 28.89
C PRO A 24 -14.13 -6.82 27.81
N GLU A 25 -14.82 -7.79 27.22
CA GLU A 25 -15.77 -7.48 26.14
C GLU A 25 -16.95 -6.62 26.63
N SER A 26 -17.38 -6.80 27.89
CA SER A 26 -18.45 -6.00 28.49
C SER A 26 -18.11 -4.51 28.59
N THR A 27 -16.86 -4.15 28.83
CA THR A 27 -16.42 -2.74 28.88
C THR A 27 -16.20 -2.19 27.47
N ALA A 28 -15.75 -3.03 26.53
CA ALA A 28 -15.62 -2.65 25.12
C ALA A 28 -17.00 -2.31 24.48
N GLN A 29 -18.04 -3.09 24.79
CA GLN A 29 -19.41 -2.86 24.31
C GLN A 29 -20.02 -1.55 24.80
N GLN A 30 -19.62 -1.06 25.97
CA GLN A 30 -20.09 0.22 26.51
C GLN A 30 -19.57 1.42 25.74
N SER A 31 -18.54 1.26 24.92
CA SER A 31 -17.91 2.33 24.14
C SER A 31 -18.67 2.61 22.84
N PRO A 32 -19.41 3.74 22.71
CA PRO A 32 -20.07 4.08 21.46
C PRO A 32 -19.12 4.24 20.25
N PRO A 33 -17.90 4.83 20.38
CA PRO A 33 -17.01 4.98 19.22
C PRO A 33 -16.49 3.64 18.69
N LEU A 34 -16.27 2.64 19.56
CA LEU A 34 -15.88 1.29 19.11
C LEU A 34 -17.00 0.61 18.33
N VAL A 35 -18.22 0.63 18.86
CA VAL A 35 -19.39 0.03 18.21
C VAL A 35 -19.67 0.73 16.87
N ALA A 36 -19.58 2.06 16.83
CA ALA A 36 -19.76 2.83 15.60
C ALA A 36 -18.70 2.48 14.54
N LEU A 37 -17.43 2.30 14.94
CA LEU A 37 -16.34 1.92 14.05
C LEU A 37 -16.56 0.49 13.51
N HIS A 38 -16.90 -0.46 14.38
CA HIS A 38 -17.17 -1.85 14.00
C HIS A 38 -18.22 -1.94 12.90
N HIS A 39 -19.35 -1.24 13.06
CA HIS A 39 -20.39 -1.20 12.04
C HIS A 39 -19.98 -0.42 10.78
N ARG A 40 -19.22 0.68 10.93
CA ARG A 40 -18.75 1.49 9.78
C ARG A 40 -17.87 0.68 8.83
N LEU A 41 -16.95 -0.11 9.39
CA LEU A 41 -16.07 -1.00 8.62
C LEU A 41 -16.75 -2.31 8.21
N ARG A 42 -18.02 -2.52 8.61
CA ARG A 42 -18.80 -3.74 8.37
C ARG A 42 -18.02 -4.99 8.80
N LEU A 43 -17.39 -4.92 9.97
CA LEU A 43 -16.67 -6.07 10.54
C LEU A 43 -17.69 -7.19 10.88
N PRO A 44 -17.30 -8.47 10.77
CA PRO A 44 -18.19 -9.57 11.13
C PRO A 44 -18.43 -9.60 12.64
N GLU A 45 -19.55 -10.19 13.06
CA GLU A 45 -19.88 -10.33 14.49
C GLU A 45 -18.87 -11.20 15.26
N SER A 46 -18.13 -12.09 14.57
CA SER A 46 -17.02 -12.85 15.15
C SER A 46 -15.86 -11.96 15.60
N TYR A 47 -15.73 -10.76 15.03
CA TYR A 47 -14.69 -9.81 15.39
C TYR A 47 -15.06 -9.10 16.71
N SER A 48 -14.40 -9.50 17.80
CA SER A 48 -14.59 -8.92 19.13
C SER A 48 -14.21 -7.43 19.24
N LEU A 49 -14.98 -6.65 20.00
CA LEU A 49 -14.73 -5.22 20.23
C LEU A 49 -13.50 -5.00 21.12
N SER A 50 -13.20 -5.95 22.01
CA SER A 50 -11.96 -5.97 22.78
C SER A 50 -10.72 -6.00 21.88
N THR A 51 -10.74 -6.79 20.80
CA THR A 51 -9.65 -6.82 19.82
C THR A 51 -9.61 -5.54 18.98
N LEU A 52 -10.77 -4.95 18.68
CA LEU A 52 -10.83 -3.64 18.02
C LEU A 52 -10.13 -2.57 18.86
N SER A 53 -10.40 -2.54 20.16
CA SER A 53 -9.76 -1.61 21.09
C SER A 53 -8.26 -1.86 21.20
N GLN A 54 -7.84 -3.13 21.21
CA GLN A 54 -6.44 -3.51 21.16
C GLN A 54 -5.77 -3.00 19.87
N ALA A 55 -6.43 -3.11 18.72
CA ALA A 55 -5.90 -2.62 17.44
C ALA A 55 -5.67 -1.09 17.43
N LEU A 56 -6.47 -0.34 18.18
CA LEU A 56 -6.31 1.10 18.38
C LEU A 56 -5.29 1.48 19.47
N ASN A 57 -4.70 0.51 20.18
CA ASN A 57 -3.73 0.74 21.24
C ASN A 57 -2.29 0.61 20.74
N CYS A 58 -1.65 1.71 20.38
CA CYS A 58 -0.21 1.73 20.08
C CYS A 58 0.64 1.92 21.36
N GLU A 59 0.01 2.30 22.48
CA GLU A 59 0.70 2.67 23.72
C GLU A 59 1.01 1.44 24.61
N ASN A 60 2.23 1.42 25.16
CA ASN A 60 2.71 0.34 26.03
C ASN A 60 2.54 0.62 27.54
N SER A 61 2.18 1.85 27.92
CA SER A 61 2.15 2.33 29.32
C SER A 61 0.87 1.92 30.08
N THR A 62 -0.21 1.62 29.36
CA THR A 62 -1.58 1.54 29.92
C THR A 62 -1.90 0.20 30.59
N GLY A 63 -0.97 -0.76 30.59
CA GLY A 63 -1.19 -2.13 31.08
C GLY A 63 -2.18 -2.95 30.23
N LEU A 64 -2.70 -2.37 29.14
CA LEU A 64 -3.53 -3.06 28.16
C LEU A 64 -2.67 -3.64 27.05
N ALA A 65 -3.15 -4.72 26.42
CA ALA A 65 -2.48 -5.29 25.26
C ALA A 65 -2.34 -4.24 24.13
N ASN A 66 -1.17 -4.19 23.50
CA ASN A 66 -0.87 -3.29 22.39
C ASN A 66 -1.17 -3.93 21.03
N ASN A 67 -1.11 -3.13 19.97
CA ASN A 67 -1.41 -3.54 18.61
C ASN A 67 -0.20 -4.08 17.82
N TYR A 68 1.01 -4.07 18.40
CA TYR A 68 2.26 -4.38 17.70
C TYR A 68 2.23 -5.72 16.95
N GLY A 69 1.86 -6.81 17.64
CA GLY A 69 1.81 -8.14 17.02
C GLY A 69 0.75 -8.28 15.93
N LEU A 70 -0.43 -7.67 16.13
CA LEU A 70 -1.50 -7.67 15.13
C LEU A 70 -1.11 -6.84 13.90
N SER A 71 -0.41 -5.72 14.11
CA SER A 71 0.08 -4.83 13.07
C SER A 71 1.08 -5.54 12.16
N ILE A 72 2.04 -6.29 12.72
CA ILE A 72 2.98 -7.10 11.93
C ILE A 72 2.24 -8.12 11.07
N LEU A 73 1.30 -8.85 11.67
CA LEU A 73 0.53 -9.85 10.95
C LEU A 73 -0.28 -9.22 9.80
N GLY A 74 -0.96 -8.11 10.05
CA GLY A 74 -1.70 -7.39 9.02
C GLY A 74 -0.81 -6.83 7.90
N ARG A 75 0.38 -6.30 8.23
CA ARG A 75 1.36 -5.86 7.22
C ARG A 75 1.82 -7.00 6.33
N ASN A 76 2.06 -8.19 6.89
CA ASN A 76 2.43 -9.37 6.11
C ASN A 76 1.30 -9.80 5.16
N LEU A 77 0.05 -9.80 5.64
CA LEU A 77 -1.12 -10.10 4.80
C LEU A 77 -1.28 -9.07 3.67
N LEU A 78 -1.15 -7.78 3.98
CA LEU A 78 -1.17 -6.71 2.98
C LEU A 78 -0.10 -6.92 1.91
N ALA A 79 1.15 -7.15 2.34
CA ALA A 79 2.26 -7.38 1.42
C ALA A 79 2.00 -8.58 0.51
N TYR A 80 1.45 -9.67 1.05
CA TYR A 80 1.11 -10.86 0.28
C TYR A 80 0.01 -10.58 -0.76
N TYR A 81 -1.17 -10.13 -0.33
CA TYR A 81 -2.33 -9.98 -1.24
C TYR A 81 -2.18 -8.83 -2.25
N VAL A 82 -1.48 -7.76 -1.88
CA VAL A 82 -1.20 -6.66 -2.81
C VAL A 82 -0.23 -7.11 -3.89
N SER A 83 0.86 -7.79 -3.51
CA SER A 83 1.84 -8.30 -4.47
C SER A 83 1.24 -9.37 -5.37
N GLU A 84 0.45 -10.29 -4.80
CA GLU A 84 -0.30 -11.28 -5.57
C GLU A 84 -1.21 -10.61 -6.62
N SER A 85 -2.00 -9.62 -6.21
CA SER A 85 -2.91 -8.92 -7.11
C SER A 85 -2.16 -8.20 -8.23
N LEU A 86 -1.01 -7.58 -7.94
CA LEU A 86 -0.22 -6.85 -8.94
C LEU A 86 0.47 -7.80 -9.92
N LEU A 87 1.07 -8.89 -9.43
CA LEU A 87 1.78 -9.85 -10.27
C LEU A 87 0.84 -10.62 -11.20
N MET A 88 -0.36 -10.97 -10.73
CA MET A 88 -1.34 -11.68 -11.57
C MET A 88 -1.97 -10.73 -12.59
N ASN A 89 -2.23 -9.48 -12.22
CA ASN A 89 -2.82 -8.50 -13.15
C ASN A 89 -1.81 -7.95 -14.15
N TYR A 90 -0.53 -7.82 -13.78
CA TYR A 90 0.54 -7.22 -14.58
C TYR A 90 1.84 -8.03 -14.47
N PRO A 91 1.92 -9.22 -15.10
CA PRO A 91 3.04 -10.15 -14.94
C PRO A 91 4.37 -9.65 -15.51
N ARG A 92 4.35 -8.59 -16.33
CA ARG A 92 5.53 -8.00 -16.97
C ARG A 92 5.93 -6.66 -16.36
N LEU A 93 5.30 -6.24 -15.25
CA LEU A 93 5.55 -4.94 -14.66
C LEU A 93 7.02 -4.84 -14.19
N PRO A 94 7.76 -3.78 -14.58
CA PRO A 94 9.13 -3.60 -14.13
C PRO A 94 9.24 -3.52 -12.61
N LEU A 95 10.32 -4.06 -12.04
CA LEU A 95 10.45 -4.13 -10.58
C LEU A 95 10.36 -2.76 -9.87
N PRO A 96 10.97 -1.67 -10.40
CA PRO A 96 10.82 -0.34 -9.78
C PRO A 96 9.36 0.12 -9.78
N VAL A 97 8.64 -0.06 -10.89
CA VAL A 97 7.23 0.33 -11.01
C VAL A 97 6.34 -0.55 -10.13
N HIS A 98 6.64 -1.85 -10.03
CA HIS A 98 5.96 -2.75 -9.11
C HIS A 98 6.13 -2.30 -7.66
N ASN A 99 7.33 -1.92 -7.24
CA ASN A 99 7.58 -1.42 -5.89
C ASN A 99 6.81 -0.12 -5.62
N GLU A 100 6.82 0.83 -6.56
CA GLU A 100 6.02 2.05 -6.43
C GLU A 100 4.51 1.77 -6.40
N ALA A 101 4.02 0.83 -7.21
CA ALA A 101 2.63 0.39 -7.17
C ALA A 101 2.27 -0.25 -5.82
N THR A 102 3.14 -1.11 -5.27
CA THR A 102 2.94 -1.68 -3.94
C THR A 102 2.95 -0.60 -2.85
N ASN A 103 3.86 0.38 -2.92
CA ASN A 103 3.90 1.52 -2.00
C ASN A 103 2.66 2.40 -2.14
N ALA A 104 2.12 2.58 -3.34
CA ALA A 104 0.88 3.31 -3.53
C ALA A 104 -0.33 2.55 -2.95
N TYR A 105 -0.32 1.21 -2.94
CA TYR A 105 -1.39 0.41 -2.32
C TYR A 105 -1.27 0.22 -0.80
N MET A 106 -0.07 -0.02 -0.28
CA MET A 106 0.14 -0.39 1.13
C MET A 106 1.22 0.43 1.82
N GLY A 107 1.73 1.47 1.17
CA GLY A 107 2.72 2.37 1.77
C GLY A 107 2.15 3.15 2.94
N PRO A 108 3.05 3.70 3.79
CA PRO A 108 2.66 4.29 5.06
C PRO A 108 1.73 5.50 4.87
N TYR A 109 1.97 6.36 3.88
CA TYR A 109 1.09 7.51 3.61
C TYR A 109 -0.33 7.09 3.20
N SER A 110 -0.44 6.10 2.33
CA SER A 110 -1.73 5.56 1.90
C SER A 110 -2.50 4.91 3.04
N LEU A 111 -1.82 4.11 3.86
CA LEU A 111 -2.44 3.48 5.03
C LEU A 111 -2.81 4.51 6.09
N ALA A 112 -2.02 5.58 6.27
CA ALA A 112 -2.36 6.66 7.18
C ALA A 112 -3.60 7.42 6.71
N GLU A 113 -3.76 7.69 5.41
CA GLU A 113 -4.95 8.32 4.84
C GLU A 113 -6.20 7.44 5.04
N ILE A 114 -6.07 6.14 4.82
CA ILE A 114 -7.14 5.17 5.10
C ILE A 114 -7.48 5.18 6.60
N GLY A 115 -6.48 5.14 7.48
CA GLY A 115 -6.67 5.20 8.92
C GLY A 115 -7.40 6.47 9.36
N ARG A 116 -7.01 7.63 8.84
CA ARG A 116 -7.67 8.93 9.06
C ARG A 116 -9.14 8.92 8.63
N SER A 117 -9.48 8.19 7.56
CA SER A 117 -10.87 8.06 7.11
C SER A 117 -11.73 7.20 8.05
N TRP A 118 -11.11 6.22 8.72
CA TRP A 118 -11.80 5.28 9.60
C TRP A 118 -11.97 5.81 11.02
N THR A 119 -10.91 6.38 11.56
CA THR A 119 -10.83 6.91 12.92
C THR A 119 -10.43 8.37 12.89
N LYS A 120 -11.05 9.15 13.78
CA LYS A 120 -10.60 10.52 14.03
C LYS A 120 -9.71 10.51 15.25
N LEU A 121 -8.58 11.21 15.16
CA LEU A 121 -7.80 11.61 16.31
C LEU A 121 -8.59 12.67 17.07
N GLU A 122 -9.31 12.25 18.09
CA GLU A 122 -9.92 13.16 19.05
C GLU A 122 -9.12 13.09 20.34
N LYS A 123 -8.58 14.24 20.78
CA LYS A 123 -7.94 14.34 22.10
C LYS A 123 -8.97 13.92 23.15
N HIS A 124 -8.56 13.09 24.09
CA HIS A 124 -9.38 12.76 25.25
C HIS A 124 -9.36 13.96 26.19
N ILE A 125 -10.53 14.53 26.49
CA ILE A 125 -10.64 15.58 27.50
C ILE A 125 -10.57 14.90 28.88
N SER A 126 -9.90 15.50 29.86
CA SER A 126 -9.70 14.94 31.20
C SER A 126 -10.98 14.51 31.94
N ASN A 127 -12.15 15.05 31.56
CA ASN A 127 -13.45 14.74 32.16
C ASN A 127 -14.28 13.68 31.39
N GLU A 128 -13.73 13.04 30.36
CA GLU A 128 -14.44 11.98 29.64
C GLU A 128 -14.39 10.63 30.39
N PRO A 129 -15.47 9.83 30.34
CA PRO A 129 -15.47 8.50 30.92
C PRO A 129 -14.53 7.56 30.18
N GLU A 130 -13.88 6.66 30.92
CA GLU A 130 -12.78 5.80 30.44
C GLU A 130 -13.17 4.93 29.24
N PHE A 131 -14.42 4.48 29.14
CA PHE A 131 -14.87 3.64 28.02
C PHE A 131 -14.82 4.37 26.67
N ILE A 132 -14.87 5.71 26.63
CA ILE A 132 -14.71 6.48 25.38
C ILE A 132 -13.27 6.42 24.88
N LYS A 133 -12.28 6.41 25.80
CA LYS A 133 -10.85 6.31 25.49
C LYS A 133 -10.53 5.05 24.67
N TYR A 134 -11.24 3.96 24.91
CA TYR A 134 -10.99 2.67 24.25
C TYR A 134 -11.31 2.65 22.75
N GLY A 135 -12.16 3.55 22.26
CA GLY A 135 -12.47 3.71 20.83
C GLY A 135 -11.70 4.82 20.13
N LYS A 136 -10.83 5.51 20.85
CA LYS A 136 -9.92 6.51 20.29
C LYS A 136 -8.56 5.86 20.03
N LEU A 137 -7.84 6.36 19.03
CA LEU A 137 -6.47 5.92 18.72
C LEU A 137 -5.52 6.41 19.82
N ARG A 138 -4.83 5.49 20.49
CA ARG A 138 -3.95 5.75 21.62
C ARG A 138 -2.50 5.55 21.19
N PHE A 139 -1.75 6.64 21.08
CA PHE A 139 -0.37 6.60 20.58
C PHE A 139 0.62 7.48 21.34
N LEU A 140 0.14 8.58 21.96
CA LEU A 140 0.94 9.42 22.85
C LEU A 140 0.81 8.97 24.29
N THR A 141 1.89 9.09 25.04
CA THR A 141 1.85 8.98 26.50
C THR A 141 1.14 10.20 27.11
N GLU A 142 0.58 10.05 28.31
CA GLU A 142 -0.09 11.18 28.98
C GLU A 142 0.88 12.37 29.19
N GLU A 143 2.16 12.10 29.45
CA GLU A 143 3.22 13.13 29.56
C GLU A 143 3.41 13.93 28.27
N GLU A 144 3.34 13.27 27.11
CA GLU A 144 3.47 13.94 25.81
C GLU A 144 2.23 14.76 25.44
N LYS A 145 1.05 14.42 25.99
CA LYS A 145 -0.20 15.16 25.73
C LYS A 145 -0.28 16.49 26.48
N ASP A 146 0.31 16.55 27.67
CA ASP A 146 0.31 17.73 28.53
C ASP A 146 1.30 18.81 28.06
N MET A 147 2.20 18.49 27.11
CA MET A 147 3.10 19.47 26.52
C MET A 147 2.33 20.45 25.62
N PRO A 148 2.46 21.78 25.81
CA PRO A 148 1.80 22.76 24.97
C PRO A 148 2.35 22.69 23.54
N GLN A 149 1.45 22.54 22.56
CA GLN A 149 1.81 22.64 21.15
C GLN A 149 2.01 24.11 20.80
N GLU A 150 3.27 24.54 20.66
CA GLU A 150 3.59 25.88 20.17
C GLU A 150 3.41 25.95 18.65
N GLU A 151 2.62 26.92 18.16
CA GLU A 151 2.50 27.20 16.73
C GLU A 151 3.81 27.80 16.20
N GLY A 152 4.49 27.12 15.27
CA GLY A 152 5.74 27.61 14.69
C GLY A 152 6.58 26.53 14.03
N ILE A 153 7.78 26.92 13.61
CA ILE A 153 8.81 26.00 13.12
C ILE A 153 9.45 25.33 14.35
N GLN A 154 9.17 24.05 14.54
CA GLN A 154 9.80 23.26 15.59
C GLN A 154 10.98 22.48 15.03
N GLU A 155 12.11 22.48 15.75
CA GLU A 155 13.16 21.49 15.50
C GLU A 155 12.60 20.11 15.89
N LEU A 156 12.36 19.27 14.88
CA LEU A 156 11.93 17.90 15.09
C LEU A 156 13.07 17.13 15.77
N SER A 157 12.95 16.94 17.09
CA SER A 157 13.83 16.01 17.81
C SER A 157 13.70 14.60 17.22
N SER A 158 14.77 13.80 17.27
CA SER A 158 14.78 12.39 16.84
C SER A 158 13.64 11.55 17.43
N ASN A 159 13.10 11.98 18.58
CA ASN A 159 12.04 11.31 19.31
C ASN A 159 10.62 11.72 18.88
N GLY A 160 10.46 12.79 18.08
CA GLY A 160 9.17 13.22 17.50
C GLY A 160 8.96 12.72 16.07
N LEU A 161 10.02 12.26 15.41
CA LEU A 161 9.96 11.53 14.15
C LEU A 161 9.36 10.14 14.42
N GLY A 162 8.36 9.76 13.63
CA GLY A 162 7.92 8.36 13.56
C GLY A 162 8.96 7.57 12.77
N MET A 163 8.58 7.12 11.56
CA MET A 163 9.54 6.52 10.63
C MET A 163 10.18 7.60 9.75
N PHE A 164 11.52 7.62 9.67
CA PHE A 164 12.27 8.36 8.65
C PHE A 164 12.77 7.37 7.59
N ASP A 165 12.40 7.61 6.34
CA ASP A 165 12.96 6.84 5.22
C ASP A 165 14.11 7.63 4.59
N GLU A 166 15.33 7.19 4.86
CA GLU A 166 16.57 7.82 4.37
C GLU A 166 16.61 7.91 2.84
N LYS A 167 15.95 6.98 2.13
CA LYS A 167 15.99 6.92 0.67
C LYS A 167 15.10 7.97 0.02
N THR A 168 13.92 8.20 0.58
CA THR A 168 12.94 9.15 0.05
C THR A 168 13.05 10.52 0.71
N GLN A 169 13.84 10.65 1.79
CA GLN A 169 13.91 11.84 2.65
C GLN A 169 12.54 12.26 3.18
N THR A 170 11.61 11.30 3.24
CA THR A 170 10.26 11.54 3.74
C THR A 170 10.19 11.11 5.20
N PHE A 171 9.45 11.87 6.00
CA PHE A 171 9.20 11.55 7.39
C PHE A 171 7.72 11.30 7.61
N LEU A 172 7.43 10.30 8.44
CA LEU A 172 6.09 10.04 8.95
C LEU A 172 5.96 10.69 10.33
N THR A 173 4.83 11.37 10.54
CA THR A 173 4.47 11.83 11.89
C THR A 173 4.11 10.64 12.78
N LYS A 174 4.26 10.77 14.11
CA LYS A 174 3.80 9.76 15.08
C LYS A 174 2.31 9.44 14.90
N GLU A 175 1.51 10.44 14.53
CA GLU A 175 0.08 10.28 14.23
C GLU A 175 -0.15 9.36 13.03
N GLU A 176 0.53 9.62 11.92
CA GLU A 176 0.44 8.79 10.72
C GLU A 176 0.92 7.37 10.99
N GLU A 177 2.01 7.20 11.74
CA GLU A 177 2.50 5.88 12.13
C GLU A 177 1.46 5.11 12.95
N ALA A 178 0.77 5.80 13.87
CA ALA A 178 -0.29 5.20 14.66
C ALA A 178 -1.49 4.79 13.79
N TYR A 179 -1.88 5.59 12.81
CA TYR A 179 -2.92 5.22 11.83
C TYR A 179 -2.51 3.99 11.01
N VAL A 180 -1.28 3.95 10.50
CA VAL A 180 -0.74 2.80 9.75
C VAL A 180 -0.80 1.53 10.61
N SER A 181 -0.34 1.63 11.86
CA SER A 181 -0.35 0.50 12.78
C SER A 181 -1.76 0.03 13.10
N ALA A 182 -2.69 0.96 13.31
CA ALA A 182 -4.10 0.63 13.57
C ALA A 182 -4.77 -0.07 12.38
N VAL A 183 -4.60 0.43 11.16
CA VAL A 183 -5.15 -0.19 9.95
C VAL A 183 -4.61 -1.62 9.79
N ALA A 184 -3.31 -1.80 9.90
CA ALA A 184 -2.69 -3.12 9.83
C ALA A 184 -3.19 -4.03 10.95
N ALA A 185 -3.30 -3.53 12.18
CA ALA A 185 -3.78 -4.32 13.31
C ALA A 185 -5.25 -4.73 13.18
N ILE A 186 -6.12 -3.89 12.59
CA ILE A 186 -7.51 -4.26 12.30
C ILE A 186 -7.55 -5.43 11.31
N ILE A 187 -6.76 -5.38 10.25
CA ILE A 187 -6.63 -6.47 9.27
C ILE A 187 -6.09 -7.74 9.94
N GLY A 188 -5.06 -7.61 10.79
CA GLY A 188 -4.53 -8.73 11.54
C GLY A 188 -5.55 -9.35 12.50
N GLY A 189 -6.36 -8.53 13.16
CA GLY A 189 -7.48 -8.99 13.99
C GLY A 189 -8.57 -9.67 13.16
N MET A 190 -8.80 -9.24 11.92
CA MET A 190 -9.79 -9.85 11.03
C MET A 190 -9.39 -11.29 10.73
N TYR A 191 -8.11 -11.48 10.41
CA TYR A 191 -7.56 -12.80 10.15
C TYR A 191 -7.66 -13.72 11.37
N THR A 192 -7.38 -13.22 12.58
CA THR A 192 -7.41 -14.06 13.79
C THR A 192 -8.81 -14.48 14.22
N HIS A 193 -9.84 -13.66 13.97
CA HIS A 193 -11.21 -13.94 14.40
C HIS A 193 -12.11 -14.53 13.30
N ALA A 194 -11.95 -14.06 12.06
CA ALA A 194 -12.82 -14.42 10.93
C ALA A 194 -12.11 -15.26 9.85
N GLY A 195 -10.80 -15.50 10.00
CA GLY A 195 -10.01 -16.32 9.09
C GLY A 195 -9.54 -15.60 7.83
N GLU A 196 -8.93 -16.37 6.93
CA GLU A 196 -8.24 -15.87 5.74
C GLU A 196 -9.20 -15.22 4.74
N GLU A 197 -10.30 -15.88 4.41
CA GLU A 197 -11.23 -15.44 3.37
C GLU A 197 -11.86 -14.06 3.70
N ALA A 198 -12.21 -13.86 4.97
CA ALA A 198 -12.74 -12.58 5.46
C ALA A 198 -11.70 -11.46 5.38
N ALA A 199 -10.45 -11.74 5.77
CA ALA A 199 -9.36 -10.78 5.66
C ALA A 199 -9.06 -10.41 4.20
N LYS A 200 -9.03 -11.40 3.29
CA LYS A 200 -8.84 -11.18 1.85
C LYS A 200 -9.93 -10.28 1.27
N LYS A 201 -11.21 -10.59 1.54
CA LYS A 201 -12.36 -9.76 1.11
C LYS A 201 -12.27 -8.33 1.65
N PHE A 202 -11.87 -8.19 2.92
CA PHE A 202 -11.70 -6.88 3.55
C PHE A 202 -10.59 -6.04 2.87
N ILE A 203 -9.44 -6.66 2.59
CA ILE A 203 -8.32 -6.03 1.87
C ILE A 203 -8.74 -5.65 0.44
N GLN A 204 -9.45 -6.54 -0.25
CA GLN A 204 -9.97 -6.25 -1.59
C GLN A 204 -10.91 -5.03 -1.58
N ALA A 205 -11.80 -4.94 -0.60
CA ALA A 205 -12.78 -3.87 -0.51
C ALA A 205 -12.19 -2.49 -0.13
N HIS A 206 -11.16 -2.44 0.71
CA HIS A 206 -10.64 -1.18 1.26
C HIS A 206 -9.26 -0.76 0.72
N ILE A 207 -8.41 -1.71 0.35
CA ILE A 207 -7.04 -1.45 -0.10
C ILE A 207 -6.98 -1.49 -1.62
N LEU A 208 -7.38 -2.62 -2.22
CA LEU A 208 -7.24 -2.87 -3.67
C LEU A 208 -8.35 -2.22 -4.51
N SER A 209 -9.44 -1.78 -3.90
CA SER A 209 -10.51 -1.04 -4.58
C SER A 209 -10.08 0.36 -5.05
N ARG A 210 -8.95 0.86 -4.54
CA ARG A 210 -8.41 2.18 -4.88
C ARG A 210 -7.79 2.14 -6.28
N LYS A 211 -8.09 3.16 -7.09
CA LYS A 211 -7.55 3.28 -8.45
C LYS A 211 -6.18 3.94 -8.40
N ILE A 212 -5.17 3.23 -8.91
CA ILE A 212 -3.80 3.73 -8.98
C ILE A 212 -3.40 3.92 -10.46
N PRO A 213 -2.97 5.12 -10.88
CA PRO A 213 -2.58 5.37 -12.26
C PRO A 213 -1.20 4.77 -12.57
N LEU A 214 -1.15 3.46 -12.83
CA LEU A 214 0.10 2.74 -13.13
C LEU A 214 0.86 3.34 -14.32
N SER A 215 0.14 3.85 -15.33
CA SER A 215 0.75 4.48 -16.51
C SER A 215 1.62 5.69 -16.17
N GLU A 216 1.31 6.39 -15.08
CA GLU A 216 2.03 7.60 -14.64
C GLU A 216 3.28 7.27 -13.82
N MET A 217 3.43 6.02 -13.36
CA MET A 217 4.58 5.56 -12.59
C MET A 217 5.79 5.21 -13.46
N PHE A 218 5.62 5.13 -14.78
CA PHE A 218 6.71 4.81 -15.70
C PHE A 218 7.54 6.04 -16.05
N GLN A 219 8.86 5.92 -15.90
CA GLN A 219 9.81 6.92 -16.36
C GLN A 219 10.86 6.28 -17.29
N PHE A 220 10.77 6.60 -18.58
CA PHE A 220 11.69 6.06 -19.59
C PHE A 220 12.79 7.07 -19.92
N SER A 221 14.06 6.69 -19.71
CA SER A 221 15.20 7.52 -20.10
C SER A 221 15.50 7.44 -21.61
N ARG A 222 15.52 6.22 -22.17
CA ARG A 222 15.84 5.96 -23.58
C ARG A 222 14.85 4.98 -24.21
N PRO A 223 13.58 5.40 -24.43
CA PRO A 223 12.49 4.49 -24.80
C PRO A 223 12.73 3.77 -26.13
N THR A 224 13.38 4.42 -27.10
CA THR A 224 13.66 3.80 -28.42
C THR A 224 14.58 2.59 -28.32
N ARG A 225 15.66 2.71 -27.53
CA ARG A 225 16.60 1.61 -27.31
C ARG A 225 15.95 0.48 -26.54
N GLU A 226 15.15 0.82 -25.54
CA GLU A 226 14.41 -0.16 -24.76
C GLU A 226 13.46 -0.97 -25.63
N LEU A 227 12.67 -0.30 -26.48
CA LEU A 227 11.73 -0.99 -27.35
C LEU A 227 12.44 -1.89 -28.36
N THR A 228 13.57 -1.46 -28.93
CA THR A 228 14.39 -2.34 -29.79
C THR A 228 14.85 -3.58 -29.03
N ARG A 229 15.35 -3.42 -27.79
CA ARG A 229 15.76 -4.57 -26.96
C ARG A 229 14.59 -5.48 -26.58
N VAL A 230 13.41 -4.94 -26.34
CA VAL A 230 12.19 -5.73 -26.13
C VAL A 230 11.86 -6.55 -27.38
N CYS A 231 11.94 -5.94 -28.57
CA CYS A 231 11.72 -6.64 -29.84
C CYS A 231 12.76 -7.76 -30.05
N ASP A 232 14.04 -7.49 -29.77
CA ASP A 232 15.11 -8.49 -29.84
C ASP A 232 14.87 -9.65 -28.85
N LYS A 233 14.45 -9.33 -27.62
CA LYS A 233 14.14 -10.30 -26.56
C LYS A 233 12.96 -11.20 -26.92
N LEU A 234 11.97 -10.64 -27.62
CA LEU A 234 10.81 -11.36 -28.14
C LEU A 234 11.10 -12.09 -29.46
N ALA A 235 12.32 -11.97 -30.01
CA ALA A 235 12.72 -12.53 -31.29
C ALA A 235 11.77 -12.17 -32.44
N LEU A 236 11.34 -10.90 -32.49
CA LEU A 236 10.55 -10.40 -33.62
C LEU A 236 11.43 -10.40 -34.89
N GLU A 237 10.91 -10.98 -35.98
CA GLU A 237 11.66 -11.18 -37.23
C GLU A 237 12.02 -9.85 -37.91
N ASP A 238 11.10 -8.88 -37.83
CA ASP A 238 11.24 -7.59 -38.51
C ASP A 238 11.82 -6.51 -37.60
N PRO A 239 12.73 -5.66 -38.12
CA PRO A 239 13.31 -4.58 -37.36
C PRO A 239 12.26 -3.55 -36.93
N LEU A 240 12.53 -2.89 -35.81
CA LEU A 240 11.69 -1.80 -35.33
C LEU A 240 11.78 -0.60 -36.27
N GLU A 241 10.66 -0.23 -36.87
CA GLU A 241 10.51 0.97 -37.70
C GLU A 241 9.49 1.93 -37.09
N ILE A 242 9.78 3.23 -37.17
CA ILE A 242 8.82 4.26 -36.73
C ILE A 242 8.40 5.05 -37.95
N ARG A 243 7.11 4.95 -38.28
CA ARG A 243 6.53 5.52 -39.49
C ARG A 243 5.58 6.65 -39.13
N LEU A 244 5.58 7.71 -39.93
CA LEU A 244 4.56 8.75 -39.85
C LEU A 244 3.26 8.20 -40.46
N ILE A 245 2.18 8.19 -39.67
CA ILE A 245 0.87 7.70 -40.10
C ILE A 245 0.09 8.85 -40.76
N SER A 246 0.03 9.99 -40.07
CA SER A 246 -0.68 11.17 -40.55
C SER A 246 -0.10 12.43 -39.94
N GLU A 247 -0.28 13.56 -40.62
CA GLU A 247 0.10 14.87 -40.10
C GLU A 247 -0.86 15.95 -40.54
N THR A 248 -0.96 17.00 -39.73
CA THR A 248 -1.70 18.22 -40.07
C THR A 248 -1.00 19.44 -39.50
N GLY A 249 -1.11 20.57 -40.20
CA GLY A 249 -0.60 21.85 -39.73
C GLY A 249 0.93 21.89 -39.56
N ARG A 250 1.72 21.17 -40.37
CA ARG A 250 3.20 21.09 -40.25
C ARG A 250 3.90 22.44 -40.08
N LEU A 251 3.42 23.47 -40.78
CA LEU A 251 3.97 24.85 -40.74
C LEU A 251 3.14 25.79 -39.84
N SER A 252 2.36 25.25 -38.91
CA SER A 252 1.59 25.99 -37.90
C SER A 252 2.29 25.93 -36.54
N THR A 253 1.91 26.84 -35.64
CA THR A 253 2.32 26.81 -34.23
C THR A 253 1.81 25.57 -33.49
N HIS A 254 0.67 25.03 -33.93
CA HIS A 254 0.03 23.85 -33.38
C HIS A 254 0.00 22.73 -34.41
N ALA A 255 1.18 22.31 -34.86
CA ALA A 255 1.32 21.14 -35.71
C ALA A 255 0.93 19.88 -34.93
N MET A 256 0.39 18.88 -35.63
CA MET A 256 0.04 17.59 -35.05
C MET A 256 0.59 16.49 -35.93
N PHE A 257 1.44 15.65 -35.36
CA PHE A 257 2.03 14.48 -36.01
C PHE A 257 1.57 13.21 -35.30
N VAL A 258 1.13 12.23 -36.07
CA VAL A 258 0.78 10.90 -35.58
C VAL A 258 1.83 9.93 -36.09
N ALA A 259 2.60 9.35 -35.18
CA ALA A 259 3.61 8.35 -35.47
C ALA A 259 3.18 6.99 -34.94
N GLY A 260 3.55 5.92 -35.64
CA GLY A 260 3.38 4.54 -35.20
C GLY A 260 4.70 3.81 -35.13
N ALA A 261 4.90 3.02 -34.08
CA ALA A 261 5.97 2.04 -33.97
C ALA A 261 5.49 0.72 -34.59
N PHE A 262 6.23 0.20 -35.57
CA PHE A 262 5.91 -1.00 -36.31
C PHE A 262 7.07 -2.00 -36.20
N SER A 263 6.73 -3.29 -36.13
CA SER A 263 7.64 -4.39 -36.46
C SER A 263 6.98 -5.12 -37.63
N GLY A 264 7.56 -4.95 -38.82
CA GLY A 264 7.01 -5.46 -40.06
C GLY A 264 5.65 -4.86 -40.42
N GLY A 265 4.62 -5.72 -40.42
CA GLY A 265 3.22 -5.34 -40.62
C GLY A 265 2.46 -5.01 -39.34
N HIS A 266 3.02 -5.26 -38.16
CA HIS A 266 2.32 -5.12 -36.88
C HIS A 266 2.57 -3.76 -36.24
N LYS A 267 1.50 -3.03 -35.93
CA LYS A 267 1.56 -1.77 -35.17
C LYS A 267 1.66 -2.08 -33.68
N LEU A 268 2.82 -1.81 -33.08
CA LEU A 268 3.10 -2.03 -31.66
C LEU A 268 2.55 -0.90 -30.79
N GLY A 269 2.59 0.33 -31.29
CA GLY A 269 2.10 1.50 -30.57
C GLY A 269 1.93 2.71 -31.48
N GLU A 270 1.16 3.68 -31.02
CA GLU A 270 0.84 4.91 -31.73
C GLU A 270 0.93 6.08 -30.76
N GLY A 271 1.42 7.23 -31.25
CA GLY A 271 1.60 8.42 -30.44
C GLY A 271 1.40 9.69 -31.25
N VAL A 272 0.82 10.68 -30.59
CA VAL A 272 0.53 12.00 -31.17
C VAL A 272 1.40 13.04 -30.50
N GLY A 273 2.05 13.91 -31.26
CA GLY A 273 2.93 14.96 -30.74
C GLY A 273 2.90 16.25 -31.55
N GLY A 274 3.30 17.35 -30.93
CA GLY A 274 3.45 18.65 -31.59
C GLY A 274 4.68 18.74 -32.47
N SER A 275 5.64 17.84 -32.28
CA SER A 275 6.81 17.66 -33.15
C SER A 275 6.95 16.21 -33.61
N LEU A 276 7.66 15.98 -34.72
CA LEU A 276 8.00 14.64 -35.21
C LEU A 276 8.73 13.81 -34.15
N ASN A 277 9.65 14.43 -33.39
CA ASN A 277 10.40 13.76 -32.34
C ASN A 277 9.51 13.38 -31.15
N GLU A 278 8.59 14.25 -30.75
CA GLU A 278 7.64 13.99 -29.67
C GLU A 278 6.62 12.92 -30.04
N ALA A 279 6.08 12.95 -31.27
CA ALA A 279 5.19 11.90 -31.77
C ALA A 279 5.91 10.55 -31.78
N LYS A 280 7.17 10.53 -32.25
CA LYS A 280 8.06 9.35 -32.24
C LYS A 280 8.26 8.82 -30.82
N THR A 281 8.64 9.66 -29.86
CA THR A 281 8.87 9.20 -28.48
C THR A 281 7.60 8.69 -27.82
N ARG A 282 6.46 9.37 -28.01
CA ARG A 282 5.17 8.93 -27.49
C ARG A 282 4.70 7.60 -28.08
N ALA A 283 4.89 7.39 -29.39
CA ALA A 283 4.53 6.13 -30.04
C ALA A 283 5.29 4.94 -29.44
N VAL A 284 6.58 5.13 -29.18
CA VAL A 284 7.45 4.13 -28.57
C VAL A 284 7.09 3.90 -27.10
N VAL A 285 6.86 4.96 -26.32
CA VAL A 285 6.43 4.86 -24.93
C VAL A 285 5.10 4.11 -24.82
N ASN A 286 4.13 4.42 -25.69
CA ASN A 286 2.85 3.72 -25.71
C ASN A 286 3.01 2.22 -26.06
N ALA A 287 3.94 1.87 -26.94
CA ALA A 287 4.26 0.47 -27.23
C ALA A 287 4.87 -0.25 -26.00
N LEU A 288 5.81 0.40 -25.30
CA LEU A 288 6.40 -0.13 -24.06
C LEU A 288 5.34 -0.30 -22.96
N LEU A 289 4.49 0.71 -22.77
CA LEU A 289 3.38 0.66 -21.83
C LEU A 289 2.41 -0.47 -22.14
N ALA A 290 2.04 -0.66 -23.41
CA ALA A 290 1.19 -1.78 -23.83
C ALA A 290 1.84 -3.14 -23.55
N TYR A 291 3.16 -3.24 -23.69
CA TYR A 291 3.91 -4.46 -23.38
C TYR A 291 3.96 -4.76 -21.87
N TYR A 292 4.28 -3.75 -21.04
CA TYR A 292 4.47 -3.90 -19.60
C TYR A 292 3.14 -3.98 -18.82
N MET A 293 2.13 -3.20 -19.22
CA MET A 293 0.80 -3.20 -18.60
C MET A 293 -0.15 -4.25 -19.21
N TYR A 294 0.40 -5.26 -19.88
CA TYR A 294 -0.37 -6.38 -20.37
C TYR A 294 -1.03 -7.12 -19.20
N SER A 295 -2.36 -7.26 -19.28
CA SER A 295 -3.16 -7.98 -18.31
C SER A 295 -3.72 -9.25 -18.94
N PRO A 296 -3.32 -10.44 -18.46
CA PRO A 296 -3.78 -11.69 -19.04
C PRO A 296 -5.23 -11.98 -18.62
N VAL A 297 -5.95 -12.70 -19.47
CA VAL A 297 -7.31 -13.21 -19.20
C VAL A 297 -7.32 -14.72 -19.43
N ASN A 298 -8.22 -15.41 -18.73
CA ASN A 298 -8.40 -16.85 -18.90
C ASN A 298 -9.00 -17.20 -20.28
N GLU A 299 -8.96 -18.48 -20.66
CA GLU A 299 -9.52 -18.97 -21.95
C GLU A 299 -11.01 -18.61 -22.11
N GLN A 300 -11.73 -18.44 -21.00
CA GLN A 300 -13.14 -18.06 -20.95
C GLN A 300 -13.36 -16.53 -20.96
N GLY A 301 -12.30 -15.74 -20.98
CA GLY A 301 -12.33 -14.27 -20.90
C GLY A 301 -12.53 -13.72 -19.48
N GLU A 302 -12.42 -14.56 -18.46
CA GLU A 302 -12.53 -14.17 -17.05
C GLU A 302 -11.18 -13.73 -16.46
N GLU A 303 -11.22 -13.06 -15.30
CA GLU A 303 -10.01 -12.72 -14.54
C GLU A 303 -9.26 -14.00 -14.11
N ILE A 304 -7.93 -13.95 -14.16
CA ILE A 304 -7.12 -15.10 -13.74
C ILE A 304 -7.29 -15.32 -12.25
N LYS A 305 -7.51 -16.59 -11.90
CA LYS A 305 -7.52 -17.03 -10.50
C LYS A 305 -6.22 -16.66 -9.81
N ARG A 306 -6.32 -16.34 -8.53
CA ARG A 306 -5.15 -15.97 -7.72
C ARG A 306 -4.60 -17.18 -6.96
N PRO A 307 -3.29 -17.24 -6.67
CA PRO A 307 -2.67 -18.29 -5.85
C PRO A 307 -3.39 -18.59 -4.52
N SER A 308 -3.99 -17.58 -3.90
CA SER A 308 -4.75 -17.64 -2.65
C SER A 308 -6.19 -18.13 -2.80
N GLU A 309 -6.59 -18.62 -3.97
CA GLU A 309 -7.93 -19.17 -4.21
C GLU A 309 -7.92 -20.70 -4.17
N ASP A 310 -9.05 -21.27 -3.75
CA ASP A 310 -9.23 -22.71 -3.71
C ASP A 310 -9.09 -23.32 -5.11
N ASN A 311 -8.39 -24.46 -5.19
CA ASN A 311 -8.11 -25.18 -6.43
C ASN A 311 -7.38 -24.33 -7.49
N TYR A 312 -6.49 -23.44 -7.06
CA TYR A 312 -5.66 -22.65 -7.96
C TYR A 312 -4.82 -23.53 -8.88
N LYS A 313 -4.90 -23.23 -10.18
CA LYS A 313 -3.99 -23.73 -11.21
C LYS A 313 -3.41 -22.52 -11.93
N PHE A 314 -2.09 -22.51 -12.10
CA PHE A 314 -1.42 -21.42 -12.79
C PHE A 314 -1.82 -21.42 -14.27
N GLU A 315 -2.59 -20.40 -14.67
CA GLU A 315 -3.03 -20.12 -16.04
C GLU A 315 -2.46 -18.79 -16.56
N GLY A 316 -1.66 -18.10 -15.73
CA GLY A 316 -1.06 -16.81 -16.05
C GLY A 316 0.20 -16.93 -16.92
N ILE A 317 0.79 -15.76 -17.19
CA ILE A 317 2.08 -15.64 -17.86
C ILE A 317 3.12 -15.24 -16.81
N VAL A 318 4.31 -15.81 -16.86
CA VAL A 318 5.46 -15.34 -16.07
C VAL A 318 6.26 -14.38 -16.92
N GLY A 319 6.48 -13.15 -16.43
CA GLY A 319 7.34 -12.19 -17.10
C GLY A 319 8.78 -12.70 -17.18
N SER A 320 9.44 -12.45 -18.30
CA SER A 320 10.86 -12.79 -18.51
C SER A 320 11.83 -11.81 -17.83
N GLY A 321 11.33 -10.99 -16.90
CA GLY A 321 12.04 -9.91 -16.24
C GLY A 321 12.23 -8.65 -17.09
N ASP A 322 12.78 -7.63 -16.46
CA ASP A 322 12.99 -6.30 -17.04
C ASP A 322 13.99 -6.36 -18.21
N VAL A 323 13.94 -5.37 -19.08
CA VAL A 323 14.89 -5.21 -20.19
C VAL A 323 16.02 -4.29 -19.74
N ALA A 324 17.23 -4.84 -19.64
CA ALA A 324 18.43 -4.05 -19.35
C ALA A 324 18.92 -3.37 -20.65
N ILE A 325 19.19 -2.05 -20.56
CA ILE A 325 19.69 -1.21 -21.67
C ILE A 325 21.16 -0.88 -21.46
#